data_AF-A0A2E0BTG2-F1
#
_entry.id   AF-A0A2E0BTG2-F1
#
_cell.length_a   1.000
_cell.length_b   1.000
_cell.length_c   1.000
_cell.angle_alpha   90.00
_cell.angle_beta   90.00
_cell.angle_gamma   90.00
#
_symmetry.space_group_name_H-M   'P 1'
#
loop_
_entity.id
_entity.type
_entity.pdbx_description
1 polymer ?
#
loop_
_entity_poly.entity_id
_entity_poly.type
_entity_poly.pdbx_seq_one_letter_code
_entity_poly.pdbx_strand_id
1 'polypeptide(L)'
;MKQLWVDVDSTLNNHWVRIQKWAIPSFPGNSIDRRAFTREEIMKDEPLPNAVETLKEFSKEWDIHILSARGFDDAWNITKDWLDKHNFSYTTIGIVREAKDKISILRSVEVDLFIDDLSRGQHFGPSYVELYNDVIQELDNLGINYELFKNNWLEIKERHL
;
A
#
# COMPACT_ATOMS: atom_id res chain seq x y z
N MET A 1 -3.92 22.41 1.35
CA MET A 1 -4.61 21.14 1.64
C MET A 1 -3.55 20.18 2.13
N LYS A 2 -3.81 19.35 3.13
CA LYS A 2 -2.78 18.47 3.69
C LYS A 2 -2.42 17.34 2.71
N GLN A 3 -1.20 16.82 2.74
CA GLN A 3 -0.69 15.83 1.80
C GLN A 3 -0.63 14.44 2.45
N LEU A 4 -1.57 13.57 2.10
CA LEU A 4 -1.64 12.18 2.55
C LEU A 4 -1.06 11.25 1.48
N TRP A 5 -0.04 10.46 1.83
CA TRP A 5 0.53 9.43 0.98
C TRP A 5 0.11 8.04 1.49
N VAL A 6 -0.38 7.16 0.63
CA VAL A 6 -0.95 5.86 1.04
C VAL A 6 -0.47 4.72 0.16
N ASP A 7 0.02 3.65 0.77
CA ASP A 7 0.33 2.40 0.09
C ASP A 7 -0.94 1.64 -0.36
N VAL A 8 -0.80 0.64 -1.22
CA VAL A 8 -1.93 -0.20 -1.68
C VAL A 8 -1.91 -1.58 -1.04
N ASP A 9 -0.83 -2.34 -1.18
CA ASP A 9 -0.81 -3.77 -0.86
C ASP A 9 -0.78 -3.96 0.65
N SER A 10 -1.84 -4.56 1.22
CA SER A 10 -2.04 -4.68 2.68
C SER A 10 -2.37 -3.38 3.41
N THR A 11 -2.53 -2.29 2.66
CA THR A 11 -2.93 -0.97 3.19
C THR A 11 -4.32 -0.58 2.70
N LEU A 12 -4.62 -0.72 1.42
CA LEU A 12 -5.95 -0.46 0.84
C LEU A 12 -6.66 -1.74 0.40
N ASN A 13 -5.93 -2.75 -0.05
CA ASN A 13 -6.49 -4.01 -0.52
C ASN A 13 -6.09 -5.20 0.38
N ASN A 14 -6.90 -6.25 0.34
CA ASN A 14 -6.56 -7.54 0.93
C ASN A 14 -5.74 -8.40 -0.05
N HIS A 15 -4.53 -7.95 -0.38
CA HIS A 15 -3.69 -8.64 -1.35
C HIS A 15 -3.24 -10.05 -0.90
N TRP A 16 -3.36 -10.36 0.39
CA TRP A 16 -2.94 -11.63 0.99
C TRP A 16 -3.61 -12.85 0.37
N VAL A 17 -4.91 -12.76 0.07
CA VAL A 17 -5.64 -13.88 -0.54
C VAL A 17 -4.96 -14.29 -1.84
N ARG A 18 -4.53 -13.30 -2.63
CA ARG A 18 -3.81 -13.52 -3.89
C ARG A 18 -2.40 -14.06 -3.64
N ILE A 19 -1.64 -13.49 -2.71
CA ILE A 19 -0.26 -13.93 -2.45
C ILE A 19 -0.22 -15.37 -1.93
N GLN A 20 -1.11 -15.74 -1.00
CA GLN A 20 -1.17 -17.10 -0.45
C GLN A 20 -1.54 -18.14 -1.51
N LYS A 21 -2.48 -17.80 -2.41
CA LYS A 21 -2.87 -18.65 -3.55
C LYS A 21 -1.69 -18.98 -4.46
N TRP A 22 -0.76 -18.04 -4.64
CA TRP A 22 0.34 -18.15 -5.59
C TRP A 22 1.71 -18.36 -4.94
N ALA A 23 1.76 -18.62 -3.63
CA ALA A 23 3.00 -18.99 -2.94
C ALA A 23 3.48 -20.37 -3.44
N ILE A 24 4.79 -20.50 -3.68
CA ILE A 24 5.44 -21.72 -4.17
C ILE A 24 6.35 -22.30 -3.08
N PRO A 25 6.29 -23.61 -2.76
CA PRO A 25 5.46 -24.64 -3.38
C PRO A 25 3.98 -24.59 -2.96
N SER A 26 3.70 -24.04 -1.79
CA SER A 26 2.39 -23.66 -1.25
C SER A 26 2.63 -22.66 -0.13
N PHE A 27 1.62 -22.00 0.41
CA PHE A 27 1.81 -21.12 1.56
C PHE A 27 2.00 -21.92 2.87
N PRO A 28 2.99 -21.60 3.74
CA PRO A 28 4.11 -20.68 3.50
C PRO A 28 5.13 -21.25 2.50
N GLY A 29 5.56 -20.41 1.55
CA GLY A 29 6.44 -20.77 0.44
C GLY A 29 7.72 -19.94 0.40
N ASN A 30 8.56 -20.19 -0.60
CA ASN A 30 9.88 -19.56 -0.78
C ASN A 30 9.89 -18.50 -1.90
N SER A 31 8.82 -18.42 -2.69
CA SER A 31 8.66 -17.42 -3.75
C SER A 31 7.19 -17.24 -4.10
N ILE A 32 6.88 -16.23 -4.92
CA ILE A 32 5.54 -15.95 -5.43
C ILE A 32 5.53 -16.22 -6.93
N ASP A 33 4.56 -17.00 -7.40
CA ASP A 33 4.34 -17.22 -8.82
C ASP A 33 3.98 -15.89 -9.53
N ARG A 34 4.57 -15.65 -10.70
CA ARG A 34 4.32 -14.43 -11.49
C ARG A 34 2.85 -14.18 -11.81
N ARG A 35 2.00 -15.22 -11.80
CA ARG A 35 0.56 -15.09 -11.99
C ARG A 35 -0.10 -14.20 -10.94
N ALA A 36 0.48 -14.11 -9.74
CA ALA A 36 0.02 -13.21 -8.68
C ALA A 36 0.09 -11.73 -9.05
N PHE A 37 0.86 -11.36 -10.07
CA PHE A 37 1.06 -9.97 -10.49
C PHE A 37 0.33 -9.64 -11.79
N THR A 38 -0.53 -10.53 -12.26
CA THR A 38 -1.34 -10.29 -13.46
C THR A 38 -2.54 -9.41 -13.12
N ARG A 39 -2.98 -8.62 -14.11
CA ARG A 39 -4.23 -7.85 -14.03
C ARG A 39 -5.42 -8.71 -13.57
N GLU A 40 -5.55 -9.92 -14.12
CA GLU A 40 -6.66 -10.81 -13.77
C GLU A 40 -6.71 -11.13 -12.27
N GLU A 41 -5.55 -11.36 -11.65
CA GLU A 41 -5.48 -11.70 -10.23
C GLU A 41 -5.59 -10.46 -9.33
N ILE A 42 -4.97 -9.33 -9.71
CA ILE A 42 -5.04 -8.10 -8.91
C ILE A 42 -6.46 -7.53 -8.90
N MET A 43 -7.19 -7.61 -10.01
CA MET A 43 -8.56 -7.12 -10.10
C MET A 43 -9.56 -7.92 -9.25
N LYS A 44 -9.15 -9.06 -8.67
CA LYS A 44 -9.94 -9.88 -7.73
C LYS A 44 -9.72 -9.50 -6.27
N ASP A 45 -8.76 -8.65 -5.97
CA ASP A 45 -8.56 -8.18 -4.60
C ASP A 45 -9.74 -7.34 -4.14
N GLU A 46 -10.15 -7.55 -2.89
CA GLU A 46 -11.15 -6.72 -2.23
C GLU A 46 -10.50 -5.61 -1.41
N PRO A 47 -11.12 -4.43 -1.30
CA PRO A 47 -10.70 -3.39 -0.37
C PRO A 47 -10.69 -3.90 1.08
N LEU A 48 -9.78 -3.36 1.89
CA LEU A 48 -9.84 -3.56 3.33
C LEU A 48 -11.09 -2.86 3.91
N PRO A 49 -11.67 -3.40 5.00
CA PRO A 49 -12.82 -2.79 5.64
C PRO A 49 -12.56 -1.32 5.97
N ASN A 50 -13.53 -0.47 5.66
CA ASN A 50 -13.51 0.99 5.92
C ASN A 50 -12.43 1.78 5.14
N ALA A 51 -11.62 1.15 4.28
CA ALA A 51 -10.60 1.88 3.51
C ALA A 51 -11.24 2.93 2.58
N VAL A 52 -12.24 2.52 1.79
CA VAL A 52 -12.89 3.39 0.79
C VAL A 52 -13.60 4.57 1.46
N GLU A 53 -14.37 4.31 2.53
CA GLU A 53 -15.11 5.36 3.23
C GLU A 53 -14.16 6.30 3.98
N THR A 54 -13.12 5.77 4.61
CA THR A 54 -12.12 6.58 5.32
C THR A 54 -11.38 7.49 4.35
N LEU A 55 -10.88 6.99 3.21
CA LEU A 55 -10.22 7.85 2.21
C LEU A 55 -11.17 8.90 1.62
N LYS A 56 -12.46 8.60 1.48
CA LYS A 56 -13.47 9.59 1.07
C LYS A 56 -13.70 10.69 2.10
N GLU A 57 -13.53 10.39 3.39
CA GLU A 57 -13.57 11.41 4.43
C GLU A 57 -12.28 12.25 4.45
N PHE A 58 -11.11 11.61 4.33
CA PHE A 58 -9.82 12.32 4.19
C PHE A 58 -9.83 13.29 3.01
N SER A 59 -10.42 12.92 1.87
CA SER A 59 -10.39 13.75 0.65
C SER A 59 -11.12 15.10 0.79
N LYS A 60 -11.84 15.34 1.88
CA LYS A 60 -12.45 16.64 2.19
C LYS A 60 -11.42 17.69 2.62
N GLU A 61 -10.30 17.27 3.20
CA GLU A 61 -9.27 18.15 3.78
C GLU A 61 -7.83 17.81 3.34
N TRP A 62 -7.66 16.67 2.66
CA TRP A 62 -6.37 16.12 2.25
C TRP A 62 -6.34 15.84 0.75
N ASP A 63 -5.21 16.16 0.11
CA ASP A 63 -4.82 15.59 -1.17
C ASP A 63 -4.27 14.19 -0.93
N ILE A 64 -4.82 13.20 -1.63
CA ILE A 64 -4.50 11.78 -1.40
C ILE A 64 -3.64 11.25 -2.54
N HIS A 65 -2.41 10.87 -2.24
CA HIS A 65 -1.43 10.37 -3.18
C HIS A 65 -1.20 8.87 -2.95
N ILE A 66 -1.54 8.05 -3.94
CA ILE A 66 -1.27 6.62 -3.87
C ILE A 66 0.20 6.39 -4.19
N LEU A 67 0.91 5.61 -3.38
CA LEU A 67 2.32 5.27 -3.58
C LEU A 67 2.60 3.81 -3.25
N SER A 68 2.75 2.98 -4.29
CA SER A 68 2.92 1.54 -4.13
C SER A 68 4.17 1.01 -4.82
N ALA A 69 4.78 -0.03 -4.25
CA ALA A 69 5.93 -0.72 -4.80
C ALA A 69 5.48 -1.94 -5.61
N ARG A 70 5.32 -1.75 -6.93
CA ARG A 70 4.80 -2.74 -7.87
C ARG A 70 5.73 -2.85 -9.09
N GLY A 71 6.77 -3.67 -8.96
CA GLY A 71 7.79 -3.89 -9.99
C GLY A 71 7.38 -4.80 -11.17
N PHE A 72 6.09 -4.86 -11.51
CA PHE A 72 5.57 -5.67 -12.62
C PHE A 72 5.02 -4.81 -13.76
N ASP A 73 4.88 -5.40 -14.94
CA ASP A 73 4.42 -4.70 -16.14
C ASP A 73 2.99 -4.16 -15.99
N ASP A 74 2.73 -2.98 -16.54
CA ASP A 74 1.42 -2.30 -16.51
C ASP A 74 0.89 -1.97 -15.09
N ALA A 75 1.75 -2.02 -14.07
CA ALA A 75 1.35 -1.82 -12.67
C ALA A 75 0.56 -0.55 -12.41
N TRP A 76 0.90 0.56 -13.08
CA TRP A 76 0.19 1.83 -12.93
C TRP A 76 -1.26 1.74 -13.41
N ASN A 77 -1.51 1.25 -14.63
CA ASN A 77 -2.87 1.15 -15.16
C ASN A 77 -3.71 0.14 -14.38
N ILE A 78 -3.12 -1.00 -14.00
CA ILE A 78 -3.82 -2.01 -13.19
C ILE A 78 -4.21 -1.42 -11.82
N THR A 79 -3.32 -0.65 -11.19
CA THR A 79 -3.60 -0.01 -9.89
C THR A 79 -4.70 1.02 -10.03
N LYS A 80 -4.65 1.87 -11.05
CA LYS A 80 -5.69 2.86 -11.35
C LYS A 80 -7.04 2.20 -11.56
N ASP A 81 -7.11 1.18 -12.42
CA ASP A 81 -8.36 0.50 -12.73
C ASP A 81 -8.97 -0.18 -11.50
N TRP A 82 -8.13 -0.72 -10.60
CA TRP A 82 -8.59 -1.27 -9.32
C TRP A 82 -9.13 -0.18 -8.39
N LEU A 83 -8.42 0.94 -8.22
CA LEU A 83 -8.88 2.07 -7.41
C LEU A 83 -10.22 2.63 -7.91
N ASP A 84 -10.35 2.81 -9.22
CA ASP A 84 -11.55 3.31 -9.86
C ASP A 84 -12.73 2.34 -9.71
N LYS A 85 -12.49 1.04 -9.92
CA LYS A 85 -13.51 -0.02 -9.72
C LYS A 85 -14.12 0.03 -8.32
N HIS A 86 -13.30 0.33 -7.31
CA HIS A 86 -13.71 0.36 -5.91
C HIS A 86 -14.06 1.76 -5.39
N ASN A 87 -14.09 2.78 -6.27
CA ASN A 87 -14.46 4.16 -5.96
C ASN A 87 -13.58 4.83 -4.89
N PHE A 88 -12.27 4.56 -4.89
CA PHE A 88 -11.33 5.26 -4.01
C PHE A 88 -11.18 6.72 -4.43
N SER A 89 -11.13 7.62 -3.44
CA SER A 89 -10.74 9.02 -3.66
C SER A 89 -9.22 9.14 -3.66
N TYR A 90 -8.65 9.69 -4.73
CA TYR A 90 -7.22 9.97 -4.85
C TYR A 90 -6.96 11.13 -5.81
N THR A 91 -5.84 11.84 -5.58
CA THR A 91 -5.33 12.95 -6.39
C THR A 91 -4.30 12.45 -7.40
N THR A 92 -3.34 11.63 -6.99
CA THR A 92 -2.33 11.05 -7.90
C THR A 92 -2.00 9.59 -7.57
N ILE A 93 -1.35 8.91 -8.52
CA ILE A 93 -0.81 7.55 -8.35
C ILE A 93 0.67 7.56 -8.75
N GLY A 94 1.53 7.19 -7.81
CA GLY A 94 2.94 6.87 -8.01
C GLY A 94 3.17 5.36 -7.86
N ILE A 95 3.82 4.76 -8.85
CA ILE A 95 4.30 3.38 -8.76
C ILE A 95 5.81 3.38 -8.81
N VAL A 96 6.42 2.68 -7.85
CA VAL A 96 7.86 2.42 -7.80
C VAL A 96 8.14 0.92 -7.91
N ARG A 97 9.39 0.55 -8.13
CA ARG A 97 9.76 -0.86 -8.32
C ARG A 97 9.85 -1.60 -6.99
N GLU A 98 10.50 -1.00 -6.00
CA GLU A 98 10.75 -1.59 -4.68
C GLU A 98 10.32 -0.64 -3.55
N ALA A 99 10.10 -1.18 -2.33
CA ALA A 99 9.67 -0.38 -1.18
C ALA A 99 10.63 0.77 -0.86
N LYS A 100 11.94 0.53 -0.93
CA LYS A 100 12.97 1.56 -0.74
C LYS A 100 12.89 2.73 -1.72
N ASP A 101 12.38 2.50 -2.93
CA ASP A 101 12.28 3.54 -3.95
C ASP A 101 11.22 4.58 -3.58
N LYS A 102 10.27 4.26 -2.68
CA LYS A 102 9.29 5.22 -2.15
C LYS A 102 9.98 6.39 -1.46
N ILE A 103 11.09 6.15 -0.77
CA ILE A 103 11.87 7.19 -0.07
C ILE A 103 12.33 8.28 -1.04
N SER A 104 12.70 7.89 -2.27
CA SER A 104 13.15 8.86 -3.28
C SER A 104 12.08 9.86 -3.69
N ILE A 105 10.80 9.45 -3.62
CA ILE A 105 9.64 10.31 -3.87
C ILE A 105 9.34 11.12 -2.61
N LEU A 106 9.18 10.46 -1.46
CA LEU A 106 8.76 11.10 -0.21
C LEU A 106 9.73 12.19 0.25
N ARG A 107 11.04 12.07 -0.03
CA ARG A 107 12.03 13.13 0.26
C ARG A 107 11.89 14.39 -0.58
N SER A 108 11.14 14.33 -1.68
CA SER A 108 11.07 15.39 -2.71
C SER A 108 9.73 16.12 -2.76
N VAL A 109 8.82 15.74 -1.87
CA VAL A 109 7.43 16.22 -1.82
C VAL A 109 7.07 16.58 -0.39
N GLU A 110 6.00 17.35 -0.23
CA GLU A 110 5.40 17.58 1.08
C GLU A 110 4.63 16.32 1.52
N VAL A 111 4.83 15.92 2.78
CA VAL A 111 4.22 14.73 3.38
C VAL A 111 3.75 15.12 4.78
N ASP A 112 2.45 15.33 4.94
CA ASP A 112 1.84 15.53 6.25
C ASP A 112 1.62 14.20 6.97
N LEU A 113 1.29 13.15 6.21
CA LEU A 113 1.12 11.79 6.70
C LEU A 113 1.41 10.77 5.59
N PHE A 114 2.19 9.74 5.93
CA PHE A 114 2.39 8.56 5.10
C PHE A 114 1.81 7.32 5.78
N ILE A 115 0.95 6.55 5.11
CA ILE A 115 0.33 5.34 5.65
C ILE A 115 0.79 4.15 4.83
N ASP A 116 1.48 3.22 5.47
CA ASP A 116 2.03 2.02 4.84
C ASP A 116 2.11 0.89 5.87
N ASP A 117 1.84 -0.33 5.44
CA ASP A 117 1.95 -1.54 6.25
C ASP A 117 3.43 -1.93 6.51
N LEU A 118 4.34 -1.43 5.67
CA LEU A 118 5.80 -1.60 5.67
C LEU A 118 6.25 -3.05 5.85
N SER A 119 5.39 -4.00 5.50
CA SER A 119 5.66 -5.41 5.68
C SER A 119 6.44 -5.99 4.51
N ARG A 120 7.28 -6.99 4.79
CA ARG A 120 8.03 -7.72 3.79
C ARG A 120 7.83 -9.22 3.93
N GLY A 121 8.20 -9.95 2.88
CA GLY A 121 8.25 -11.41 2.97
C GLY A 121 6.89 -12.09 2.97
N GLN A 122 5.89 -11.53 2.28
CA GLN A 122 4.51 -12.02 2.32
C GLN A 122 4.33 -13.48 1.82
N HIS A 123 5.36 -14.07 1.23
CA HIS A 123 5.33 -15.47 0.78
C HIS A 123 5.63 -16.50 1.86
N PHE A 124 6.34 -16.15 2.94
CA PHE A 124 6.82 -17.12 3.95
C PHE A 124 6.27 -16.90 5.36
N GLY A 125 5.51 -15.84 5.62
CA GLY A 125 4.96 -15.55 6.94
C GLY A 125 3.74 -14.62 6.86
N PRO A 126 3.11 -14.28 8.00
CA PRO A 126 2.04 -13.28 8.05
C PRO A 126 2.58 -11.84 7.95
N SER A 127 1.74 -10.89 7.53
CA SER A 127 2.03 -9.44 7.59
C SER A 127 2.45 -9.03 9.00
N TYR A 128 3.19 -7.93 9.09
CA TYR A 128 3.58 -7.29 10.36
C TYR A 128 4.58 -8.09 11.22
N VAL A 129 5.08 -9.22 10.73
CA VAL A 129 6.14 -10.00 11.40
C VAL A 129 7.52 -9.51 10.98
N GLU A 130 7.73 -9.38 9.67
CA GLU A 130 8.96 -8.86 9.09
C GLU A 130 8.65 -7.51 8.44
N LEU A 131 9.40 -6.49 8.83
CA LEU A 131 9.25 -5.12 8.33
C LEU A 131 10.46 -4.70 7.50
N TYR A 132 10.27 -3.73 6.61
CA TYR A 132 11.37 -3.03 5.94
C TYR A 132 12.06 -2.06 6.92
N ASN A 133 12.87 -2.61 7.83
CA ASN A 133 13.58 -1.84 8.86
C ASN A 133 14.52 -0.76 8.27
N ASP A 134 15.07 -1.02 7.09
CA ASP A 134 15.87 -0.05 6.32
C ASP A 134 15.03 1.14 5.86
N VAL A 135 13.84 0.88 5.29
CA VAL A 135 12.90 1.93 4.88
C VAL A 135 12.39 2.72 6.08
N ILE A 136 12.04 2.05 7.18
CA ILE A 136 11.62 2.68 8.44
C ILE A 136 12.72 3.63 8.96
N GLN A 137 13.96 3.15 9.02
CA GLN A 137 15.08 3.97 9.49
C GLN A 137 15.29 5.20 8.60
N GLU A 138 15.09 5.09 7.29
CA GLU A 138 15.17 6.23 6.37
C GLU A 138 14.01 7.22 6.56
N LEU A 139 12.78 6.75 6.80
CA LEU A 139 11.64 7.62 7.15
C LEU A 139 11.93 8.41 8.43
N ASP A 140 12.43 7.73 9.47
CA ASP A 140 12.81 8.35 10.74
C ASP A 140 13.92 9.39 10.54
N ASN A 141 14.95 9.07 9.76
CA ASN A 141 16.07 9.98 9.46
C ASN A 141 15.63 11.23 8.69
N LEU A 142 14.61 11.11 7.84
CA LEU A 142 14.03 12.22 7.09
C LEU A 142 13.00 13.01 7.90
N GLY A 143 12.61 12.54 9.09
CA GLY A 143 11.55 13.15 9.88
C GLY A 143 10.17 13.07 9.22
N ILE A 144 9.95 12.07 8.36
CA ILE A 144 8.65 11.86 7.71
C ILE A 144 7.67 11.32 8.75
N ASN A 145 6.51 11.97 8.88
CA ASN A 145 5.42 11.47 9.71
C ASN A 145 4.74 10.29 9.02
N TYR A 146 4.79 9.10 9.62
CA TYR A 146 4.15 7.91 9.08
C TYR A 146 3.36 7.12 10.13
N GLU A 147 2.37 6.37 9.65
CA GLU A 147 1.63 5.37 10.40
C GLU A 147 1.94 3.99 9.85
N LEU A 148 2.48 3.13 10.71
CA LEU A 148 2.59 1.70 10.44
C LEU A 148 1.18 1.11 10.49
N PHE A 149 0.57 0.93 9.32
CA PHE A 149 -0.81 0.47 9.22
C PHE A 149 -0.97 -0.95 9.73
N LYS A 150 -2.03 -1.23 10.50
CA LYS A 150 -2.30 -2.54 11.12
C LYS A 150 -3.71 -3.06 10.81
N ASN A 151 -4.11 -2.96 9.54
CA ASN A 151 -5.39 -3.50 9.04
C ASN A 151 -6.65 -2.91 9.69
N ASN A 152 -6.58 -1.68 10.22
CA ASN A 152 -7.72 -1.01 10.85
C ASN A 152 -7.82 0.47 10.46
N TRP A 153 -8.60 0.76 9.43
CA TRP A 153 -8.83 2.14 8.96
C TRP A 153 -9.64 3.00 9.92
N LEU A 154 -10.47 2.41 10.79
CA LEU A 154 -11.22 3.20 11.78
C LEU A 154 -10.28 3.82 12.82
N GLU A 155 -9.24 3.09 13.24
CA GLU A 155 -8.22 3.65 14.15
C GLU A 155 -7.42 4.77 13.49
N ILE A 156 -7.14 4.66 12.19
CA ILE A 156 -6.47 5.73 11.44
C ILE A 156 -7.37 6.97 11.38
N LYS A 157 -8.64 6.77 11.05
CA LYS A 157 -9.64 7.82 11.01
C LYS A 157 -9.72 8.56 12.35
N GLU A 158 -9.91 7.84 13.46
CA GLU A 158 -10.02 8.41 14.80
C GLU A 158 -8.78 9.22 15.24
N ARG A 159 -7.59 8.89 14.72
CA ARG A 159 -6.34 9.57 15.07
C ARG A 159 -6.08 10.84 14.25
N HIS A 160 -6.55 10.89 13.01
CA HIS A 160 -6.11 11.89 12.02
C HIS A 160 -7.23 12.73 11.41
N LEU A 161 -8.50 12.38 11.67
CA LEU A 161 -9.71 13.13 11.31
C LEU A 161 -10.54 13.45 12.55
#